data_AF-A0A967SCR9-F1
#
_entry.id   AF-A0A967SCR9-F1
#
_cell.length_a   1.000
_cell.length_b   1.000
_cell.length_c   1.000
_cell.angle_alpha   90.00
_cell.angle_beta   90.00
_cell.angle_gamma   90.00
#
_symmetry.space_group_name_H-M   'P 1'
#
loop_
_entity.id
_entity.type
_entity.pdbx_description
1 polymer ?
#
loop_
_entity_poly.entity_id
_entity_poly.type
_entity_poly.pdbx_seq_one_letter_code
_entity_poly.pdbx_strand_id
1 'polypeptide(L)' 'AASVERSGTDLSLIAYGAMMRESRRAADELESQGVSVELIDVRTLSPFDAETVVGSVAETGRAVV' A
#
# COMPACT_ATOMS: atom_id res chain seq x y z
N ALA A 1 8.05 9.35 7.62
CA ALA A 1 7.67 9.28 6.21
C ALA A 1 7.18 7.87 5.93
N ALA A 2 6.15 7.75 5.10
CA ALA A 2 5.60 6.48 4.64
C ALA A 2 6.67 5.69 3.87
N SER A 3 6.46 4.38 3.73
CA SER A 3 7.38 3.49 3.05
C SER A 3 6.63 2.59 2.10
N VAL A 4 7.04 2.60 0.84
CA VAL A 4 6.66 1.57 -0.12
C VAL A 4 7.43 0.30 0.25
N GLU A 5 6.72 -0.72 0.70
CA GLU A 5 7.31 -2.02 1.06
C GLU A 5 7.32 -3.01 -0.11
N ARG A 6 6.40 -2.82 -1.04
CA ARG A 6 6.28 -3.59 -2.28
C ARG A 6 5.76 -2.65 -3.36
N SER A 7 6.39 -2.65 -4.52
CA SER A 7 5.89 -1.92 -5.69
C SER A 7 4.81 -2.72 -6.41
N GLY A 8 3.84 -2.03 -6.99
CA GLY A 8 2.80 -2.64 -7.81
C GLY A 8 2.04 -1.60 -8.63
N THR A 9 1.17 -2.06 -9.52
CA THR A 9 0.55 -1.18 -10.53
C THR A 9 -0.98 -1.18 -10.52
N ASP A 10 -1.63 -2.19 -9.96
CA ASP A 10 -3.09 -2.34 -10.09
C ASP A 10 -3.86 -1.65 -8.96
N LEU A 11 -3.27 -1.54 -7.76
CA LEU A 11 -3.82 -0.81 -6.63
C LEU A 11 -2.76 -0.45 -5.58
N SER A 12 -3.02 0.61 -4.83
CA SER A 12 -2.27 0.98 -3.61
C SER A 12 -3.00 0.46 -2.36
N LEU A 13 -2.37 -0.46 -1.63
CA LEU A 13 -2.81 -0.97 -0.34
C LEU A 13 -2.06 -0.24 0.77
N ILE A 14 -2.78 0.55 1.56
CA ILE A 14 -2.24 1.47 2.54
C ILE A 14 -2.56 0.92 3.93
N ALA A 15 -1.54 0.59 4.73
CA ALA A 15 -1.76 0.03 6.06
C ALA A 15 -0.75 0.57 7.07
N TYR A 16 -0.93 0.23 8.34
CA TYR A 16 0.00 0.55 9.42
C TYR A 16 -0.14 -0.44 10.58
N GLY A 17 0.92 -0.52 11.40
CA GLY A 17 0.91 -1.28 12.65
C GLY A 17 0.60 -2.77 12.42
N ALA A 18 -0.35 -3.32 13.18
CA ALA A 18 -0.67 -4.75 13.14
C ALA A 18 -1.12 -5.20 11.73
N MET A 19 -1.96 -4.39 11.06
CA MET A 19 -2.55 -4.72 9.75
C MET A 19 -1.52 -4.89 8.63
N MET A 20 -0.26 -4.46 8.83
CA MET A 20 0.81 -4.73 7.87
C MET A 20 1.07 -6.22 7.68
N ARG A 21 0.84 -7.06 8.70
CA ARG A 21 1.02 -8.51 8.58
C ARG A 21 -0.02 -9.11 7.64
N GLU A 22 -1.27 -8.73 7.85
CA GLU A 22 -2.41 -9.18 7.05
C GLU A 22 -2.33 -8.61 5.63
N SER A 23 -1.88 -7.36 5.47
CA SER A 23 -1.74 -6.69 4.17
C SER A 23 -0.65 -7.33 3.31
N ARG A 24 0.49 -7.72 3.88
CA ARG A 24 1.54 -8.48 3.15
C ARG A 24 0.99 -9.82 2.64
N ARG A 25 0.29 -10.56 3.51
CA ARG A 25 -0.34 -11.83 3.13
C ARG A 25 -1.36 -11.66 2.01
N ALA A 26 -2.19 -10.62 2.08
CA ALA A 26 -3.14 -10.31 1.03
C ALA A 26 -2.45 -9.95 -0.30
N ALA A 27 -1.36 -9.18 -0.25
CA ALA A 27 -0.56 -8.87 -1.44
C ALA A 27 0.05 -10.13 -2.08
N ASP A 28 0.57 -11.07 -1.28
CA ASP A 28 1.09 -12.36 -1.77
C ASP A 28 -0.02 -13.20 -2.45
N GLU A 29 -1.20 -13.25 -1.84
CA GLU A 29 -2.35 -14.01 -2.36
C GLU A 29 -2.88 -13.39 -3.66
N LEU A 30 -2.95 -12.07 -3.73
CA LEU A 30 -3.37 -11.33 -4.92
C LEU A 30 -2.37 -11.45 -6.07
N GLU A 31 -1.07 -11.47 -5.77
CA GLU A 31 -0.02 -11.71 -6.78
C GLU A 31 -0.19 -13.09 -7.43
N SER A 32 -0.56 -14.12 -6.67
CA SER A 32 -0.86 -15.46 -7.21
C SER A 32 -2.08 -15.49 -8.15
N GLN A 33 -2.94 -14.48 -8.05
CA GLN A 33 -4.11 -14.29 -8.91
C GLN A 33 -3.84 -13.31 -10.06
N GLY A 34 -2.59 -12.85 -10.21
CA GLY A 34 -2.17 -11.92 -11.26
C GLY A 34 -2.49 -10.46 -10.98
N VAL A 35 -2.72 -10.08 -9.72
CA VAL A 35 -2.96 -8.70 -9.30
C VAL A 35 -1.71 -8.12 -8.63
N SER A 36 -1.20 -7.02 -9.17
CA SER A 36 -0.02 -6.30 -8.71
C SER A 36 -0.38 -5.24 -7.67
N VAL A 37 -0.01 -5.47 -6.42
CA VAL A 37 -0.32 -4.59 -5.28
C VAL A 37 0.89 -3.77 -4.87
N GLU A 38 0.73 -2.45 -4.86
CA GLU A 38 1.67 -1.54 -4.19
C GLU A 38 1.31 -1.45 -2.71
N LEU A 39 2.19 -1.93 -1.82
CA LEU A 39 1.95 -1.92 -0.38
C LEU A 39 2.70 -0.76 0.28
N ILE A 40 1.96 0.07 0.99
CA ILE A 40 2.49 1.25 1.70
C ILE A 40 2.25 1.12 3.20
N ASP A 41 3.32 1.16 3.98
CA ASP A 41 3.26 1.40 5.42
C ASP A 41 3.33 2.89 5.69
N VAL A 42 2.25 3.48 6.22
CA VAL A 42 2.23 4.92 6.47
C VAL A 42 3.10 5.34 7.65
N ARG A 43 3.39 4.43 8.61
CA ARG A 43 4.21 4.62 9.83
C ARG A 43 3.81 5.74 10.79
N THR A 44 3.25 6.84 10.32
CA THR A 44 2.87 8.03 11.06
C THR A 44 1.50 8.50 10.56
N LEU A 45 0.52 8.54 11.47
CA LEU A 45 -0.84 8.99 11.16
C LEU A 45 -0.98 10.51 11.21
N SER A 46 -0.19 11.17 12.07
CA SER A 46 -0.23 12.62 12.23
C SER A 46 1.16 13.15 12.61
N PRO A 47 1.77 14.04 11.79
CA PRO A 47 1.31 14.44 10.46
C PRO A 47 1.38 13.28 9.46
N PHE A 48 0.34 13.15 8.63
CA PHE A 48 0.25 12.11 7.60
C PHE A 48 1.13 12.44 6.40
N ASP A 49 1.83 11.43 5.87
CA ASP A 49 2.63 11.56 4.64
C ASP A 49 1.74 11.47 3.39
N ALA A 50 0.99 12.54 3.16
CA ALA A 50 0.02 12.60 2.07
C ALA A 50 0.68 12.55 0.69
N GLU A 51 1.89 13.12 0.55
CA GLU A 51 2.60 13.18 -0.73
C GLU A 51 2.88 11.76 -1.27
N THR A 52 3.45 10.89 -0.43
CA THR A 52 3.76 9.51 -0.81
C THR A 52 2.50 8.73 -1.17
N VAL A 53 1.46 8.83 -0.33
CA VAL A 53 0.22 8.05 -0.53
C VAL A 53 -0.56 8.53 -1.74
N VAL A 54 -0.70 9.85 -1.93
CA VAL A 54 -1.41 10.40 -3.09
C VAL A 54 -0.65 10.13 -4.38
N GLY A 55 0.69 10.21 -4.37
CA GLY A 55 1.51 9.86 -5.53
C GLY A 55 1.26 8.43 -5.99
N SER A 56 1.33 7.47 -5.06
CA SER A 56 1.03 6.06 -5.34
C SER A 56 -0.38 5.84 -5.88
N VAL A 57 -1.40 6.43 -5.23
CA VAL A 57 -2.80 6.28 -5.66
C VAL A 57 -3.02 6.91 -7.04
N ALA A 58 -2.31 7.98 -7.38
CA ALA A 58 -2.37 8.58 -8.71
C ALA A 58 -1.76 7.66 -9.79
N GLU A 59 -0.72 6.90 -9.45
CA GLU A 59 -0.09 5.94 -10.37
C GLU A 59 -0.91 4.66 -10.56
N THR A 60 -1.45 4.09 -9.47
CA THR A 60 -2.22 2.84 -9.52
C THR A 60 -3.71 3.05 -9.84
N GLY A 61 -4.21 4.27 -9.61
CA GLY A 61 -5.60 4.67 -9.82
C GLY A 61 -6.61 4.11 -8.81
N ARG A 62 -6.16 3.37 -7.78
CA ARG A 62 -7.03 2.72 -6.78
C ARG A 62 -6.40 2.74 -5.40
N ALA A 63 -7.23 2.94 -4.37
CA ALA A 63 -6.79 2.96 -2.97
C ALA A 63 -7.60 1.98 -2.12
N VAL A 64 -6.92 1.22 -1.26
CA VAL A 64 -7.51 0.38 -0.21
C VAL A 64 -6.78 0.69 1.11
N VAL A 65 -7.53 0.81 2.21
CA VAL A 65 -7.03 1.14 3.56
C VAL A 65 -7.49 0.11 4.58
#